data_AF-A0A1J4WI08-F1
#
_entry.id   AF-A0A1J4WI08-F1
#
_cell.length_a   1.000
_cell.length_b   1.000
_cell.length_c   1.000
_cell.angle_alpha   90.00
_cell.angle_beta   90.00
_cell.angle_gamma   90.00
#
_symmetry.space_group_name_H-M   'P 1'
#
loop_
_entity.id
_entity.type
_entity.pdbx_description
1 polymer ?
#
loop_
_entity_poly.entity_id
_entity_poly.type
_entity_poly.pdbx_seq_one_letter_code
_entity_poly.pdbx_strand_id
1 'polypeptide(L)'
;MFLCAKIEIAMRIKLATISSLPKNTQCLVVGISQKEAYKKHPFLSLVPASDRDYLQASLNAESVWNEKKVLIISLPSEPSRKIVLMGVGEGTSWNHRRRQASIRKAVLLSKDLKASSVALYLNDFSLPNMSPEAAVRTAAENILMANFSFNKYKEIPQGGWLAIETVSMVVNKIKKSLDKALDDGVIVGEEVNHCRVLSNTPGGDMTPKKLAAAALEDSKRIKTLKVKILDDKEITKLGMGGVIGVSRGSSERPYFIIMEYWGGAKSKTPLVFVGKGVTFDTGGLNLKPTDGIYEMHLDMSGGAAVINAISAIARLKLPINVIGLVPAVENMPSGSSYHPGDVLRTITGKTIEVLNTDAEGRIILADALGYAHRYKPQLIVDVATLTGAAMVALGQRVSALFTNDGKLEEIARAVGEKSGDEIWPLPLWDEYADDIQGTFGDVANAAKTRYGGAILGAIFLKQFVGDYPWIHLDIAPTMTTIEGQNLAKGASGVGVRFLVELARKYSRR
;
A
#
# COMPACT_ATOMS: atom_id res chain seq x y z
N MET A 1 -6.72 11.90 21.55
CA MET A 1 -7.36 12.95 20.72
C MET A 1 -6.49 13.20 19.48
N PHE A 2 -6.03 12.14 18.79
CA PHE A 2 -4.89 12.19 17.87
C PHE A 2 -5.26 12.13 16.38
N LEU A 3 -6.56 12.28 16.07
CA LEU A 3 -7.08 12.46 14.71
C LEU A 3 -7.86 13.78 14.56
N CYS A 4 -7.48 14.82 15.32
CA CYS A 4 -7.85 16.19 14.95
C CYS A 4 -6.84 16.73 13.92
N ALA A 5 -6.82 16.09 12.74
CA ALA A 5 -6.41 16.78 11.53
C ALA A 5 -7.42 17.93 11.34
N LYS A 6 -6.95 19.18 11.48
CA LYS A 6 -7.71 20.36 11.09
C LYS A 6 -8.13 20.19 9.63
N ILE A 7 -9.42 19.92 9.42
CA ILE A 7 -10.19 19.96 8.16
C ILE A 7 -9.31 19.70 6.92
N GLU A 8 -8.91 18.46 6.68
CA GLU A 8 -8.73 18.04 5.29
C GLU A 8 -10.12 18.09 4.66
N ILE A 9 -10.30 18.93 3.64
CA ILE A 9 -11.54 18.91 2.86
C ILE A 9 -11.63 17.51 2.24
N ALA A 10 -12.55 16.70 2.74
CA ALA A 10 -12.76 15.35 2.24
C ALA A 10 -13.16 15.44 0.76
N MET A 11 -12.26 14.96 -0.10
CA MET A 11 -12.47 14.95 -1.54
C MET A 11 -13.73 14.14 -1.89
N ARG A 12 -14.65 14.75 -2.63
CA ARG A 12 -15.86 14.09 -3.11
C ARG A 12 -15.65 13.50 -4.49
N ILE A 13 -15.65 12.19 -4.60
CA ILE A 13 -15.67 11.49 -5.89
C ILE A 13 -17.11 11.08 -6.21
N LYS A 14 -17.58 11.35 -7.43
CA LYS A 14 -18.93 10.97 -7.88
C LYS A 14 -18.92 10.47 -9.31
N LEU A 15 -19.89 9.63 -9.65
CA LEU A 15 -20.17 9.29 -11.05
C LEU A 15 -20.99 10.39 -11.72
N ALA A 16 -20.72 10.62 -12.99
CA ALA A 16 -21.49 11.50 -13.85
C ALA A 16 -21.66 10.88 -15.23
N THR A 17 -22.67 11.33 -15.96
CA THR A 17 -22.73 11.22 -17.42
C THR A 17 -22.40 12.59 -18.02
N ILE A 18 -22.17 12.64 -19.32
CA ILE A 18 -21.94 13.91 -20.03
C ILE A 18 -23.10 14.90 -19.77
N SER A 19 -24.34 14.43 -19.85
CA SER A 19 -25.52 15.29 -19.66
C SER A 19 -25.74 15.74 -18.21
N SER A 20 -25.18 15.03 -17.24
CA SER A 20 -25.29 15.36 -15.81
C SER A 20 -24.09 16.10 -15.25
N LEU A 21 -23.09 16.44 -16.06
CA LEU A 21 -21.88 17.12 -15.59
C LEU A 21 -22.16 18.60 -15.30
N PRO A 22 -21.73 19.16 -14.14
CA PRO A 22 -21.91 20.57 -13.84
C PRO A 22 -21.21 21.48 -14.87
N LYS A 23 -21.91 22.51 -15.36
CA LYS A 23 -21.36 23.47 -16.33
C LYS A 23 -20.13 24.22 -15.79
N ASN A 24 -20.08 24.47 -14.48
CA ASN A 24 -18.99 25.17 -13.80
C ASN A 24 -17.78 24.28 -13.42
N THR A 25 -17.67 23.07 -13.98
CA THR A 25 -16.51 22.21 -13.75
C THR A 25 -15.25 22.90 -14.29
N GLN A 26 -14.28 23.16 -13.40
CA GLN A 26 -13.10 23.99 -13.70
C GLN A 26 -12.06 23.30 -14.58
N CYS A 27 -11.86 21.98 -14.39
CA CYS A 27 -10.92 21.20 -15.19
C CYS A 27 -11.61 20.00 -15.81
N LEU A 28 -11.35 19.77 -17.10
CA LEU A 28 -11.85 18.62 -17.81
C LEU A 28 -10.69 17.79 -18.33
N VAL A 29 -10.67 16.50 -18.04
CA VAL A 29 -9.60 15.58 -18.43
C VAL A 29 -10.12 14.55 -19.41
N VAL A 30 -9.44 14.44 -20.55
CA VAL A 30 -9.78 13.55 -21.66
C VAL A 30 -8.55 12.76 -22.09
N GLY A 31 -8.72 11.46 -22.34
CA GLY A 31 -7.67 10.63 -22.91
C GLY A 31 -7.73 10.65 -24.43
N ILE A 32 -6.57 10.68 -25.10
CA ILE A 32 -6.47 10.76 -26.56
C ILE A 32 -5.60 9.61 -27.06
N SER A 33 -6.18 8.71 -27.85
CA SER A 33 -5.41 7.67 -28.54
C SER A 33 -4.93 8.14 -29.92
N GLN A 34 -3.88 7.50 -30.46
CA GLN A 34 -3.29 7.90 -31.73
C GLN A 34 -4.24 7.68 -32.93
N LYS A 35 -5.14 6.70 -32.84
CA LYS A 35 -6.14 6.36 -33.87
C LYS A 35 -7.43 7.19 -33.84
N GLU A 36 -7.68 7.98 -32.80
CA GLU A 36 -8.97 8.67 -32.66
C GLU A 36 -9.03 10.00 -33.41
N ALA A 37 -9.94 10.09 -34.37
CA ALA A 37 -10.38 11.38 -34.92
C ALA A 37 -11.32 12.05 -33.91
N TYR A 38 -10.79 13.02 -33.15
CA TYR A 38 -11.53 13.71 -32.08
C TYR A 38 -12.83 14.40 -32.52
N LYS A 39 -13.06 14.58 -33.82
CA LYS A 39 -14.24 15.21 -34.43
C LYS A 39 -15.58 14.65 -33.94
N LYS A 40 -15.64 13.42 -33.43
CA LYS A 40 -16.86 12.77 -32.91
C LYS A 40 -16.75 12.36 -31.43
N HIS A 41 -15.72 12.81 -30.72
CA HIS A 41 -15.56 12.43 -29.32
C HIS A 41 -16.72 12.96 -28.48
N PRO A 42 -17.42 12.13 -27.68
CA PRO A 42 -18.61 12.55 -26.94
C PRO A 42 -18.38 13.77 -26.05
N PHE A 43 -17.15 13.94 -25.56
CA PHE A 43 -16.76 15.08 -24.75
C PHE A 43 -16.91 16.45 -25.45
N LEU A 44 -16.88 16.52 -26.78
CA LEU A 44 -17.07 17.78 -27.54
C LEU A 44 -18.41 18.47 -27.25
N SER A 45 -19.43 17.73 -26.78
CA SER A 45 -20.70 18.33 -26.38
C SER A 45 -20.60 19.19 -25.12
N LEU A 46 -19.54 19.02 -24.31
CA LEU A 46 -19.26 19.82 -23.10
C LEU A 46 -18.50 21.12 -23.41
N VAL A 47 -18.03 21.26 -24.66
CA VAL A 47 -17.31 22.42 -25.18
C VAL A 47 -18.31 23.33 -25.90
N PRO A 48 -18.33 24.65 -25.60
CA PRO A 48 -19.13 25.63 -26.33
C PRO A 48 -18.94 25.52 -27.84
N ALA A 49 -20.03 25.63 -28.61
CA ALA A 49 -19.99 25.44 -30.06
C ALA A 49 -19.01 26.39 -30.76
N SER A 50 -18.86 27.62 -30.24
CA SER A 50 -17.92 28.64 -30.72
C SER A 50 -16.45 28.21 -30.65
N ASP A 51 -16.12 27.29 -29.74
CA ASP A 51 -14.73 26.96 -29.42
C ASP A 51 -14.33 25.57 -29.91
N ARG A 52 -15.25 24.83 -30.53
CA ARG A 52 -14.99 23.47 -31.04
C ARG A 52 -13.96 23.47 -32.15
N ASP A 53 -14.03 24.44 -33.07
CA ASP A 53 -13.07 24.55 -34.17
C ASP A 53 -11.67 24.91 -33.64
N TYR A 54 -11.59 25.78 -32.64
CA TYR A 54 -10.33 26.10 -31.95
C TYR A 54 -9.71 24.88 -31.26
N LEU A 55 -10.52 24.11 -30.53
CA LEU A 55 -10.06 22.87 -29.90
C LEU A 55 -9.60 21.84 -30.94
N GLN A 56 -10.35 21.70 -32.04
CA GLN A 56 -10.01 20.78 -33.12
C GLN A 56 -8.72 21.19 -33.85
N ALA A 57 -8.52 22.48 -34.11
CA ALA A 57 -7.28 22.99 -34.67
C ALA A 57 -6.09 22.71 -33.75
N SER A 58 -6.25 22.92 -32.44
CA SER A 58 -5.22 22.63 -31.43
C SER A 58 -4.84 21.15 -31.40
N LEU A 59 -5.83 20.26 -31.54
CA LEU A 59 -5.59 18.81 -31.61
C LEU A 59 -4.88 18.38 -32.91
N ASN A 60 -5.27 18.95 -34.05
CA ASN A 60 -4.69 18.63 -35.35
C ASN A 60 -3.25 19.14 -35.49
N ALA A 61 -2.86 20.16 -34.73
CA ALA A 61 -1.48 20.64 -34.68
C ALA A 61 -0.53 19.61 -34.03
N GLU A 62 -1.07 18.62 -33.31
CA GLU A 62 -0.30 17.58 -32.65
C GLU A 62 -0.26 16.31 -33.50
N SER A 63 0.96 15.88 -33.85
CA SER A 63 1.17 14.73 -34.74
C SER A 63 1.29 13.38 -34.01
N VAL A 64 1.55 13.38 -32.70
CA VAL A 64 1.79 12.16 -31.90
C VAL A 64 1.13 12.25 -30.53
N TRP A 65 0.23 11.30 -30.25
CA TRP A 65 -0.38 11.09 -28.94
C TRP A 65 0.14 9.81 -28.31
N ASN A 66 1.05 9.95 -27.33
CA ASN A 66 1.56 8.86 -26.49
C ASN A 66 1.40 9.22 -25.00
N GLU A 67 1.69 8.28 -24.10
CA GLU A 67 1.50 8.44 -22.65
C GLU A 67 2.26 9.63 -22.02
N LYS A 68 3.27 10.17 -22.70
CA LYS A 68 4.02 11.34 -22.25
C LYS A 68 3.35 12.65 -22.68
N LYS A 69 2.61 12.64 -23.80
CA LYS A 69 1.99 13.82 -24.37
C LYS A 69 0.85 14.34 -23.48
N VAL A 70 0.93 15.62 -23.14
CA VAL A 70 -0.12 16.37 -22.46
C VAL A 70 -0.26 17.70 -23.17
N LEU A 71 -1.50 18.10 -23.42
CA LEU A 71 -1.84 19.43 -23.92
C LEU A 71 -2.90 20.05 -23.00
N ILE A 72 -2.64 21.26 -22.52
CA ILE A 72 -3.57 21.99 -21.65
C ILE A 72 -4.12 23.17 -22.44
N ILE A 73 -5.43 23.21 -22.61
CA ILE A 73 -6.13 24.21 -23.42
C ILE A 73 -7.03 25.06 -22.52
N SER A 74 -7.02 26.36 -22.76
CA SER A 74 -8.02 27.28 -22.23
C SER A 74 -8.93 27.69 -23.37
N LEU A 75 -10.24 27.59 -23.16
CA LEU A 75 -11.21 27.92 -24.19
C LEU A 75 -11.36 29.44 -24.32
N PRO A 76 -11.40 30.02 -25.53
CA PRO A 76 -11.57 31.47 -25.71
C PRO A 76 -12.83 32.03 -25.04
N SER A 77 -13.96 31.30 -25.09
CA SER A 77 -15.21 31.72 -24.46
C SER A 77 -15.27 31.44 -22.94
N GLU A 78 -14.41 30.54 -22.43
CA GLU A 78 -14.36 30.13 -21.02
C GLU A 78 -12.90 30.03 -20.52
N PRO A 79 -12.15 31.15 -20.43
CA PRO A 79 -10.69 31.12 -20.19
C PRO A 79 -10.28 30.57 -18.81
N SER A 80 -11.20 30.60 -17.84
CA SER A 80 -11.04 30.04 -16.50
C SER A 80 -11.17 28.52 -16.48
N ARG A 81 -11.82 27.91 -17.48
CA ARG A 81 -11.98 26.46 -17.59
C ARG A 81 -10.81 25.86 -18.35
N LYS A 82 -10.21 24.82 -17.81
CA LYS A 82 -9.06 24.13 -18.41
C LYS A 82 -9.49 22.78 -18.98
N ILE A 83 -8.98 22.45 -20.17
CA ILE A 83 -9.10 21.13 -20.77
C ILE A 83 -7.70 20.50 -20.80
N VAL A 84 -7.53 19.39 -20.12
CA VAL A 84 -6.31 18.59 -20.08
C VAL A 84 -6.51 17.39 -20.99
N LEU A 85 -5.80 17.39 -22.11
CA LEU A 85 -5.77 16.31 -23.08
C LEU A 85 -4.53 15.47 -22.79
N MET A 86 -4.71 14.19 -22.53
CA MET A 86 -3.62 13.28 -22.17
C MET A 86 -3.53 12.17 -23.20
N GLY A 87 -2.35 11.94 -23.77
CA GLY A 87 -2.16 10.80 -24.63
C GLY A 87 -2.32 9.49 -23.86
N VAL A 88 -3.10 8.56 -24.40
CA VAL A 88 -3.21 7.18 -23.93
C VAL A 88 -2.52 6.26 -24.93
N GLY A 89 -1.86 5.22 -24.43
CA GLY A 89 -1.11 4.29 -25.29
C GLY A 89 -2.02 3.37 -26.12
N GLU A 90 -1.43 2.62 -27.05
CA GLU A 90 -2.14 1.61 -27.84
C GLU A 90 -1.61 0.19 -27.63
N GLY A 91 -2.44 -0.81 -27.90
CA GLY A 91 -2.05 -2.22 -27.86
C GLY A 91 -1.52 -2.65 -26.49
N THR A 92 -0.44 -3.44 -26.47
CA THR A 92 0.19 -3.96 -25.25
C THR A 92 0.91 -2.89 -24.43
N SER A 93 1.18 -1.72 -25.03
CA SER A 93 1.80 -0.59 -24.34
C SER A 93 0.84 0.03 -23.32
N TRP A 94 -0.48 -0.07 -23.53
CA TRP A 94 -1.49 0.38 -22.57
C TRP A 94 -1.91 -0.76 -21.64
N ASN A 95 -1.54 -0.64 -20.36
CA ASN A 95 -1.73 -1.67 -19.35
C ASN A 95 -2.14 -1.07 -18.00
N HIS A 96 -2.35 -1.92 -16.99
CA HIS A 96 -2.78 -1.52 -15.65
C HIS A 96 -1.87 -0.44 -15.05
N ARG A 97 -0.55 -0.63 -15.09
CA ARG A 97 0.45 0.33 -14.58
C ARG A 97 0.31 1.71 -15.20
N ARG A 98 0.30 1.78 -16.54
CA ARG A 98 0.23 3.07 -17.25
C ARG A 98 -1.11 3.76 -17.05
N ARG A 99 -2.20 2.98 -17.01
CA ARG A 99 -3.53 3.51 -16.68
C ARG A 99 -3.55 4.16 -15.30
N GLN A 100 -3.09 3.47 -14.27
CA GLN A 100 -3.04 3.99 -12.90
C GLN A 100 -2.19 5.27 -12.83
N ALA A 101 -0.98 5.24 -13.40
CA ALA A 101 -0.09 6.41 -13.44
C ALA A 101 -0.72 7.61 -14.18
N SER A 102 -1.48 7.36 -15.26
CA SER A 102 -2.15 8.42 -16.03
C SER A 102 -3.31 9.06 -15.26
N ILE A 103 -4.12 8.25 -14.55
CA ILE A 103 -5.18 8.78 -13.68
C ILE A 103 -4.60 9.64 -12.56
N ARG A 104 -3.48 9.21 -11.95
CA ARG A 104 -2.78 10.01 -10.94
C ARG A 104 -2.23 11.31 -11.54
N LYS A 105 -1.62 11.25 -12.72
CA LYS A 105 -1.11 12.43 -13.45
C LYS A 105 -2.23 13.42 -13.77
N ALA A 106 -3.41 12.96 -14.16
CA ALA A 106 -4.59 13.82 -14.37
C ALA A 106 -4.95 14.64 -13.13
N VAL A 107 -4.92 14.00 -11.95
CA VAL A 107 -5.16 14.66 -10.67
C VAL A 107 -4.06 15.68 -10.36
N LEU A 108 -2.79 15.30 -10.47
CA LEU A 108 -1.68 16.23 -10.19
C LEU A 108 -1.70 17.46 -11.11
N LEU A 109 -1.87 17.26 -12.42
CA LEU A 109 -1.99 18.37 -13.36
C LEU A 109 -3.16 19.29 -13.02
N SER A 110 -4.29 18.72 -12.60
CA SER A 110 -5.46 19.51 -12.19
C SER A 110 -5.19 20.32 -10.90
N LYS A 111 -4.41 19.78 -9.96
CA LYS A 111 -3.96 20.51 -8.76
C LYS A 111 -3.02 21.66 -9.12
N ASP A 112 -2.07 21.44 -10.04
CA ASP A 112 -1.15 22.47 -10.52
C ASP A 112 -1.89 23.62 -11.23
N LEU A 113 -3.00 23.29 -11.90
CA LEU A 113 -3.92 24.26 -12.50
C LEU A 113 -4.86 24.94 -11.49
N LYS A 114 -4.72 24.65 -10.19
CA LYS A 114 -5.54 25.18 -9.08
C LYS A 114 -7.05 24.91 -9.25
N ALA A 115 -7.40 23.81 -9.91
CA ALA A 115 -8.78 23.39 -10.05
C ALA A 115 -9.27 22.66 -8.79
N SER A 116 -10.35 23.15 -8.19
CA SER A 116 -11.06 22.47 -7.09
C SER A 116 -12.08 21.45 -7.60
N SER A 117 -12.54 21.59 -8.84
CA SER A 117 -13.48 20.65 -9.48
C SER A 117 -12.97 20.10 -10.81
N VAL A 118 -12.97 18.77 -10.95
CA VAL A 118 -12.46 18.07 -12.14
C VAL A 118 -13.49 17.09 -12.67
N ALA A 119 -13.63 16.99 -14.00
CA ALA A 119 -14.28 15.88 -14.67
C ALA A 119 -13.25 15.02 -15.38
N LEU A 120 -13.18 13.73 -15.03
CA LEU A 120 -12.33 12.76 -15.71
C LEU A 120 -13.21 11.89 -16.62
N TYR A 121 -13.00 11.98 -17.93
CA TYR A 121 -13.69 11.11 -18.88
C TYR A 121 -13.11 9.69 -18.82
N LEU A 122 -13.68 8.86 -17.95
CA LEU A 122 -13.07 7.61 -17.51
C LEU A 122 -12.97 6.57 -18.63
N ASN A 123 -13.89 6.63 -19.60
CA ASN A 123 -13.95 5.67 -20.70
C ASN A 123 -12.65 5.68 -21.52
N ASP A 124 -12.01 6.83 -21.74
CA ASP A 124 -10.78 6.95 -22.54
C ASP A 124 -9.59 6.26 -21.87
N PHE A 125 -9.69 6.02 -20.56
CA PHE A 125 -8.67 5.34 -19.79
C PHE A 125 -8.99 3.85 -19.63
N SER A 126 -9.96 3.29 -20.34
CA SER A 126 -10.34 1.88 -20.21
C SER A 126 -9.28 0.92 -20.76
N LEU A 127 -9.31 -0.33 -20.30
CA LEU A 127 -8.52 -1.44 -20.86
C LEU A 127 -9.47 -2.47 -21.48
N PRO A 128 -9.10 -3.14 -22.60
CA PRO A 128 -10.00 -4.07 -23.29
C PRO A 128 -10.59 -5.19 -22.41
N ASN A 129 -9.83 -5.70 -21.44
CA ASN A 129 -10.24 -6.80 -20.56
C ASN A 129 -10.68 -6.33 -19.15
N MET A 130 -11.00 -5.05 -18.99
CA MET A 130 -11.39 -4.48 -17.71
C MET A 130 -12.89 -4.20 -17.67
N SER A 131 -13.60 -4.80 -16.70
CA SER A 131 -15.01 -4.48 -16.45
C SER A 131 -15.18 -3.01 -16.04
N PRO A 132 -16.30 -2.35 -16.37
CA PRO A 132 -16.62 -0.98 -15.92
C PRO A 132 -16.50 -0.80 -14.40
N GLU A 133 -16.92 -1.78 -13.60
CA GLU A 133 -16.78 -1.76 -12.14
C GLU A 133 -15.30 -1.72 -11.70
N ALA A 134 -14.44 -2.52 -12.34
CA ALA A 134 -13.00 -2.49 -12.06
C ALA A 134 -12.36 -1.16 -12.51
N ALA A 135 -12.82 -0.59 -13.63
CA ALA A 135 -12.34 0.71 -14.11
C ALA A 135 -12.68 1.84 -13.14
N VAL A 136 -13.92 1.88 -12.64
CA VAL A 136 -14.39 2.86 -11.64
C VAL A 136 -13.65 2.68 -10.32
N ARG A 137 -13.59 1.45 -9.78
CA ARG A 137 -12.95 1.16 -8.50
C ARG A 137 -11.49 1.58 -8.47
N THR A 138 -10.71 1.09 -9.44
CA THR A 138 -9.28 1.41 -9.52
C THR A 138 -9.01 2.88 -9.84
N ALA A 139 -9.91 3.57 -10.57
CA ALA A 139 -9.78 5.00 -10.78
C ALA A 139 -9.99 5.79 -9.48
N ALA A 140 -11.03 5.47 -8.71
CA ALA A 140 -11.30 6.11 -7.42
C ALA A 140 -10.13 5.96 -6.44
N GLU A 141 -9.56 4.76 -6.32
CA GLU A 141 -8.35 4.50 -5.53
C GLU A 141 -7.21 5.45 -5.92
N ASN A 142 -6.89 5.50 -7.22
CA ASN A 142 -5.75 6.27 -7.72
C ASN A 142 -5.98 7.78 -7.70
N ILE A 143 -7.23 8.23 -7.80
CA ILE A 143 -7.61 9.64 -7.62
C ILE A 143 -7.32 10.08 -6.18
N LEU A 144 -7.74 9.30 -5.18
CA LEU A 144 -7.48 9.60 -3.77
C LEU A 144 -5.98 9.55 -3.44
N MET A 145 -5.27 8.54 -3.94
CA MET A 145 -3.83 8.41 -3.71
C MET A 145 -3.04 9.60 -4.28
N ALA A 146 -3.45 10.13 -5.44
CA ALA A 146 -2.81 11.29 -6.08
C ALA A 146 -3.18 12.63 -5.42
N ASN A 147 -4.38 12.74 -4.85
CA ASN A 147 -4.78 13.98 -4.16
C ASN A 147 -4.13 14.12 -2.77
N PHE A 148 -3.64 13.02 -2.19
CA PHE A 148 -2.98 12.97 -0.89
C PHE A 148 -1.78 13.93 -0.74
N SER A 149 -1.63 14.48 0.46
CA SER A 149 -0.44 15.22 0.87
C SER A 149 -0.18 15.04 2.36
N PHE A 150 1.07 14.76 2.75
CA PHE A 150 1.45 14.68 4.16
C PHE A 150 1.98 16.03 4.65
N ASN A 151 1.08 16.89 5.12
CA ASN A 151 1.39 18.25 5.56
C ASN A 151 1.29 18.46 7.08
N LYS A 152 1.15 17.38 7.86
CA LYS A 152 0.91 17.39 9.31
C LYS A 152 1.86 18.29 10.10
N TYR A 153 3.12 18.37 9.67
CA TYR A 153 4.19 19.12 10.34
C TYR A 153 4.55 20.45 9.67
N LYS A 154 3.84 20.84 8.60
CA LYS A 154 4.11 22.08 7.87
C LYS A 154 3.15 23.18 8.30
N GLU A 155 3.65 24.41 8.31
CA GLU A 155 2.78 25.59 8.40
C GLU A 155 1.86 25.67 7.19
N ILE A 156 0.62 26.08 7.41
CA ILE A 156 -0.37 26.24 6.35
C ILE A 156 0.05 27.45 5.50
N PRO A 157 0.24 27.29 4.19
CA PRO A 157 0.63 28.40 3.32
C PRO A 157 -0.50 29.43 3.20
N GLN A 158 -0.13 30.65 2.84
CA GLN A 158 -1.11 31.69 2.49
C GLN A 158 -1.97 31.20 1.29
N GLY A 159 -3.28 31.10 1.50
CA GLY A 159 -4.22 30.55 0.50
C GLY A 159 -4.55 29.05 0.69
N GLY A 160 -3.99 28.39 1.70
CA GLY A 160 -4.27 26.99 2.01
C GLY A 160 -3.58 25.99 1.09
N TRP A 161 -3.73 24.71 1.40
CA TRP A 161 -3.15 23.64 0.60
C TRP A 161 -3.92 23.46 -0.72
N LEU A 162 -3.20 23.25 -1.82
CA LEU A 162 -3.82 22.86 -3.09
C LEU A 162 -4.43 21.46 -2.95
N ALA A 163 -5.74 21.37 -3.11
CA ALA A 163 -6.47 20.11 -3.09
C ALA A 163 -7.61 20.15 -4.11
N ILE A 164 -7.89 19.00 -4.72
CA ILE A 164 -9.13 18.83 -5.49
C ILE A 164 -10.23 18.49 -4.49
N GLU A 165 -11.30 19.27 -4.52
CA GLU A 165 -12.47 19.08 -3.66
C GLU A 165 -13.47 18.10 -4.29
N THR A 166 -13.63 18.12 -5.62
CA THR A 166 -14.59 17.25 -6.30
C THR A 166 -14.01 16.66 -7.59
N VAL A 167 -14.14 15.34 -7.78
CA VAL A 167 -13.92 14.66 -9.06
C VAL A 167 -15.20 13.99 -9.53
N SER A 168 -15.63 14.33 -10.74
CA SER A 168 -16.70 13.64 -11.46
C SER A 168 -16.10 12.66 -12.45
N MET A 169 -16.19 11.35 -12.18
CA MET A 169 -15.82 10.33 -13.16
C MET A 169 -16.95 10.18 -14.16
N VAL A 170 -16.71 10.62 -15.40
CA VAL A 170 -17.71 10.58 -16.46
C VAL A 170 -17.71 9.19 -17.10
N VAL A 171 -18.84 8.51 -17.02
CA VAL A 171 -19.09 7.17 -17.57
C VAL A 171 -20.25 7.21 -18.57
N ASN A 172 -20.36 6.19 -19.43
CA ASN A 172 -21.45 6.11 -20.41
C ASN A 172 -22.85 6.03 -19.77
N LYS A 173 -22.98 5.23 -18.70
CA LYS A 173 -24.24 5.01 -17.99
C LYS A 173 -23.98 4.73 -16.53
N ILE A 174 -24.68 5.43 -15.65
CA ILE A 174 -24.63 5.19 -14.21
C ILE A 174 -25.52 3.98 -13.89
N LYS A 175 -24.98 3.07 -13.08
CA LYS A 175 -25.66 1.86 -12.58
C LYS A 175 -25.30 1.69 -11.11
N LYS A 176 -26.19 1.08 -10.32
CA LYS A 176 -25.94 0.75 -8.91
C LYS A 176 -24.66 -0.09 -8.69
N SER A 177 -24.28 -0.93 -9.65
CA SER A 177 -23.02 -1.69 -9.59
C SER A 177 -21.78 -0.79 -9.66
N LEU A 178 -21.86 0.32 -10.40
CA LEU A 178 -20.78 1.31 -10.49
C LEU A 178 -20.71 2.18 -9.23
N ASP A 179 -21.85 2.56 -8.65
CA ASP A 179 -21.86 3.28 -7.36
C ASP A 179 -21.18 2.44 -6.27
N LYS A 180 -21.53 1.15 -6.17
CA LYS A 180 -20.84 0.22 -5.27
C LYS A 180 -19.34 0.12 -5.59
N ALA A 181 -18.97 0.07 -6.87
CA ALA A 181 -17.56 0.01 -7.25
C ALA A 181 -16.78 1.28 -6.90
N LEU A 182 -17.43 2.44 -7.00
CA LEU A 182 -16.90 3.73 -6.55
C LEU A 182 -16.69 3.72 -5.04
N ASP A 183 -17.71 3.34 -4.26
CA ASP A 183 -17.63 3.25 -2.80
C ASP A 183 -16.50 2.30 -2.37
N ASP A 184 -16.42 1.13 -3.01
CA ASP A 184 -15.35 0.15 -2.78
C ASP A 184 -13.96 0.76 -3.04
N GLY A 185 -13.81 1.54 -4.11
CA GLY A 185 -12.53 2.17 -4.48
C GLY A 185 -12.17 3.35 -3.58
N VAL A 186 -13.15 4.10 -3.11
CA VAL A 186 -12.97 5.16 -2.11
C VAL A 186 -12.47 4.58 -0.80
N ILE A 187 -13.10 3.50 -0.30
CA ILE A 187 -12.67 2.81 0.92
C ILE A 187 -11.20 2.38 0.80
N VAL A 188 -10.82 1.72 -0.29
CA VAL A 188 -9.44 1.25 -0.48
C VAL A 188 -8.46 2.42 -0.60
N GLY A 189 -8.78 3.46 -1.38
CA GLY A 189 -7.91 4.63 -1.52
C GLY A 189 -7.71 5.40 -0.21
N GLU A 190 -8.74 5.50 0.63
CA GLU A 190 -8.63 6.09 1.97
C GLU A 190 -7.70 5.27 2.87
N GLU A 191 -7.88 3.95 2.93
CA GLU A 191 -7.04 3.11 3.80
C GLU A 191 -5.58 3.01 3.30
N VAL A 192 -5.35 3.11 1.98
CA VAL A 192 -3.99 3.31 1.44
C VAL A 192 -3.39 4.62 1.96
N ASN A 193 -4.15 5.71 1.96
CA ASN A 193 -3.67 6.99 2.47
C ASN A 193 -3.49 6.99 4.00
N HIS A 194 -4.35 6.31 4.76
CA HIS A 194 -4.14 6.09 6.20
C HIS A 194 -2.85 5.30 6.47
N CYS A 195 -2.57 4.25 5.68
CA CYS A 195 -1.29 3.56 5.74
C CYS A 195 -0.12 4.53 5.53
N ARG A 196 -0.21 5.41 4.52
CA ARG A 196 0.80 6.43 4.25
C ARG A 196 0.93 7.44 5.38
N VAL A 197 -0.16 7.80 6.07
CA VAL A 197 -0.12 8.67 7.26
C VAL A 197 0.64 7.99 8.40
N LEU A 198 0.34 6.72 8.69
CA LEU A 198 1.04 5.99 9.75
C LEU A 198 2.53 5.89 9.43
N SER A 199 2.88 5.43 8.23
CA SER A 199 4.27 5.26 7.80
C SER A 199 5.06 6.56 7.72
N ASN A 200 4.48 7.65 7.20
CA ASN A 200 5.18 8.95 7.13
C ASN A 200 5.31 9.66 8.49
N THR A 201 4.60 9.20 9.53
CA THR A 201 4.72 9.80 10.84
C THR A 201 6.10 9.45 11.43
N PRO A 202 6.94 10.43 11.80
CA PRO A 202 8.28 10.18 12.33
C PRO A 202 8.27 9.27 13.57
N GLY A 203 9.36 8.52 13.81
CA GLY A 203 9.46 7.51 14.88
C GLY A 203 9.06 8.01 16.27
N GLY A 204 9.54 9.20 16.67
CA GLY A 204 9.15 9.81 17.96
C GLY A 204 7.65 10.13 18.07
N ASP A 205 6.96 10.25 16.95
CA ASP A 205 5.53 10.49 16.87
C ASP A 205 4.68 9.26 16.55
N MET A 206 5.29 8.15 16.14
CA MET A 206 4.63 6.89 15.82
C MET A 206 5.25 5.72 16.59
N THR A 207 5.24 5.79 17.92
CA THR A 207 5.78 4.72 18.77
C THR A 207 4.91 3.45 18.72
N PRO A 208 5.39 2.27 19.21
CA PRO A 208 4.61 1.03 19.19
C PRO A 208 3.23 1.17 19.85
N LYS A 209 3.15 1.96 20.94
CA LYS A 209 1.89 2.31 21.61
C LYS A 209 0.93 3.07 20.70
N LYS A 210 1.45 4.02 19.92
CA LYS A 210 0.64 4.85 19.02
C LYS A 210 0.18 4.05 17.80
N LEU A 211 1.01 3.15 17.28
CA LEU A 211 0.60 2.19 16.24
C LEU A 211 -0.53 1.28 16.73
N ALA A 212 -0.41 0.74 17.95
CA ALA A 212 -1.47 -0.05 18.58
C ALA A 212 -2.75 0.77 18.82
N ALA A 213 -2.62 2.04 19.20
CA ALA A 213 -3.75 2.95 19.37
C ALA A 213 -4.48 3.22 18.04
N ALA A 214 -3.76 3.36 16.93
CA ALA A 214 -4.36 3.53 15.60
C ALA A 214 -5.24 2.34 15.23
N ALA A 215 -4.77 1.10 15.43
CA ALA A 215 -5.59 -0.10 15.22
C ALA A 215 -6.83 -0.15 16.13
N LEU A 216 -6.72 0.29 17.39
CA LEU A 216 -7.86 0.40 18.30
C LEU A 216 -8.86 1.49 17.89
N GLU A 217 -8.43 2.56 17.22
CA GLU A 217 -9.33 3.58 16.68
C GLU A 217 -10.18 3.02 15.54
N ASP A 218 -9.63 2.12 14.71
CA ASP A 218 -10.38 1.45 13.66
C ASP A 218 -11.53 0.58 14.18
N SER A 219 -11.35 -0.15 15.29
CA SER A 219 -12.42 -0.96 15.88
C SER A 219 -13.59 -0.12 16.42
N LYS A 220 -13.33 1.14 16.83
CA LYS A 220 -14.39 2.08 17.22
C LYS A 220 -15.22 2.54 16.02
N ARG A 221 -14.58 2.67 14.84
CA ARG A 221 -15.21 3.09 13.59
C ARG A 221 -15.89 1.93 12.86
N ILE A 222 -15.39 0.70 13.03
CA ILE A 222 -15.80 -0.50 12.29
C ILE A 222 -16.32 -1.56 13.27
N LYS A 223 -17.64 -1.58 13.51
CA LYS A 223 -18.26 -2.47 14.52
C LYS A 223 -18.00 -3.97 14.34
N THR A 224 -17.72 -4.43 13.12
CA THR A 224 -17.45 -5.84 12.81
C THR A 224 -15.99 -6.24 13.00
N LEU A 225 -15.12 -5.28 13.32
CA LEU A 225 -13.69 -5.48 13.51
C LEU A 225 -13.39 -5.52 15.02
N LYS A 226 -12.84 -6.63 15.49
CA LYS A 226 -12.38 -6.76 16.87
C LYS A 226 -10.87 -6.53 16.91
N VAL A 227 -10.40 -5.74 17.87
CA VAL A 227 -8.96 -5.49 18.05
C VAL A 227 -8.57 -5.80 19.49
N LYS A 228 -7.58 -6.67 19.65
CA LYS A 228 -6.93 -6.96 20.93
C LYS A 228 -5.47 -6.50 20.86
N ILE A 229 -5.03 -5.81 21.89
CA ILE A 229 -3.62 -5.41 22.06
C ILE A 229 -3.06 -6.22 23.23
N LEU A 230 -1.91 -6.88 23.01
CA LEU A 230 -1.14 -7.49 24.09
C LEU A 230 -0.03 -6.54 24.48
N ASP A 231 0.13 -6.30 25.78
CA ASP A 231 1.24 -5.52 26.32
C ASP A 231 2.49 -6.39 26.59
N ASP A 232 3.59 -5.75 26.98
CA ASP A 232 4.87 -6.38 27.34
C ASP A 232 4.72 -7.58 28.31
N LYS A 233 3.82 -7.49 29.30
CA LYS A 233 3.60 -8.58 30.27
C LYS A 233 2.90 -9.77 29.61
N GLU A 234 1.88 -9.52 28.81
CA GLU A 234 1.19 -10.57 28.05
C GLU A 234 2.11 -11.22 27.02
N ILE A 235 2.92 -10.43 26.30
CA ILE A 235 3.92 -10.90 25.33
C ILE A 235 4.95 -11.80 26.02
N THR A 236 5.46 -11.36 27.19
CA THR A 236 6.38 -12.14 28.03
C THR A 236 5.77 -13.46 28.48
N LYS A 237 4.54 -13.44 28.97
CA LYS A 237 3.84 -14.65 29.40
C LYS A 237 3.62 -15.66 28.26
N LEU A 238 3.47 -15.18 27.03
CA LEU A 238 3.31 -16.03 25.85
C LEU A 238 4.64 -16.62 25.34
N GLY A 239 5.78 -16.20 25.88
CA GLY A 239 7.10 -16.69 25.44
C GLY A 239 7.56 -16.13 24.10
N MET A 240 7.12 -14.93 23.73
CA MET A 240 7.54 -14.24 22.49
C MET A 240 8.93 -13.60 22.67
N GLY A 241 9.96 -14.42 22.87
CA GLY A 241 11.30 -13.94 23.19
C GLY A 241 11.99 -13.15 22.09
N GLY A 242 11.55 -13.28 20.83
CA GLY A 242 12.02 -12.45 19.72
C GLY A 242 11.53 -11.01 19.85
N VAL A 243 10.21 -10.81 20.03
CA VAL A 243 9.61 -9.48 20.23
C VAL A 243 10.20 -8.79 21.46
N ILE A 244 10.31 -9.53 22.57
CA ILE A 244 10.90 -9.00 23.81
C ILE A 244 12.35 -8.63 23.56
N GLY A 245 13.15 -9.54 23.01
CA GLY A 245 14.58 -9.34 22.74
C GLY A 245 14.85 -8.06 21.97
N VAL A 246 14.16 -7.86 20.83
CA VAL A 246 14.32 -6.67 19.98
C VAL A 246 13.94 -5.39 20.72
N SER A 247 12.85 -5.39 21.48
CA SER A 247 12.35 -4.19 22.15
C SER A 247 13.10 -3.77 23.42
N ARG A 248 13.95 -4.65 23.98
CA ARG A 248 14.64 -4.42 25.28
C ARG A 248 15.46 -3.15 25.32
N GLY A 249 15.97 -2.72 24.16
CA GLY A 249 16.80 -1.53 24.05
C GLY A 249 16.04 -0.21 24.20
N SER A 250 14.73 -0.19 23.92
CA SER A 250 13.91 1.03 23.92
C SER A 250 13.17 1.29 25.24
N SER A 251 12.92 2.56 25.54
CA SER A 251 11.97 2.99 26.58
C SER A 251 10.50 2.83 26.13
N GLU A 252 10.24 2.79 24.83
CA GLU A 252 8.93 2.49 24.25
C GLU A 252 8.68 0.97 24.24
N ARG A 253 7.77 0.52 25.11
CA ARG A 253 7.48 -0.90 25.31
C ARG A 253 6.82 -1.54 24.08
N PRO A 254 7.04 -2.86 23.85
CA PRO A 254 6.44 -3.55 22.73
C PRO A 254 4.93 -3.72 22.91
N TYR A 255 4.23 -3.83 21.79
CA TYR A 255 2.82 -4.19 21.74
C TYR A 255 2.58 -5.21 20.63
N PHE A 256 1.70 -6.18 20.86
CA PHE A 256 1.30 -7.15 19.84
C PHE A 256 -0.16 -6.90 19.47
N ILE A 257 -0.38 -6.43 18.24
CA ILE A 257 -1.69 -6.02 17.74
C ILE A 257 -2.33 -7.22 17.06
N ILE A 258 -3.57 -7.55 17.46
CA ILE A 258 -4.39 -8.60 16.88
C ILE A 258 -5.68 -7.98 16.38
N MET A 259 -5.93 -8.07 15.09
CA MET A 259 -7.15 -7.58 14.44
C MET A 259 -7.93 -8.76 13.88
N GLU A 260 -9.17 -8.95 14.29
CA GLU A 260 -10.00 -10.07 13.89
C GLU A 260 -11.24 -9.59 13.15
N TYR A 261 -11.39 -10.01 11.89
CA TYR A 261 -12.59 -9.82 11.10
C TYR A 261 -13.16 -11.18 10.68
N TRP A 262 -14.35 -11.49 11.20
CA TRP A 262 -15.07 -12.75 10.94
C TRP A 262 -16.26 -12.51 10.00
N GLY A 263 -15.99 -12.20 8.73
CA GLY A 263 -17.01 -11.91 7.72
C GLY A 263 -17.50 -13.13 6.93
N GLY A 264 -16.80 -14.26 7.02
CA GLY A 264 -17.13 -15.50 6.32
C GLY A 264 -17.94 -16.47 7.17
N ALA A 265 -18.17 -17.67 6.64
CA ALA A 265 -18.80 -18.75 7.40
C ALA A 265 -17.90 -19.18 8.59
N LYS A 266 -18.51 -19.47 9.75
CA LYS A 266 -17.79 -19.89 10.97
C LYS A 266 -16.95 -21.16 10.78
N SER A 267 -17.30 -22.02 9.82
CA SER A 267 -16.57 -23.25 9.51
C SER A 267 -15.34 -23.05 8.63
N LYS A 268 -15.15 -21.87 8.04
CA LYS A 268 -14.02 -21.56 7.16
C LYS A 268 -12.85 -21.03 7.98
N THR A 269 -11.66 -21.58 7.75
CA THR A 269 -10.41 -21.09 8.36
C THR A 269 -10.01 -19.73 7.78
N PRO A 270 -9.34 -18.86 8.54
CA PRO A 270 -9.05 -17.50 8.11
C PRO A 270 -7.82 -17.41 7.20
N LEU A 271 -7.73 -16.33 6.44
CA LEU A 271 -6.43 -15.79 6.00
C LEU A 271 -5.78 -15.11 7.21
N VAL A 272 -4.47 -15.27 7.39
CA VAL A 272 -3.72 -14.54 8.43
C VAL A 272 -2.70 -13.64 7.75
N PHE A 273 -2.80 -12.34 7.99
CA PHE A 273 -1.87 -11.32 7.52
C PHE A 273 -0.96 -10.88 8.65
N VAL A 274 0.35 -10.87 8.43
CA VAL A 274 1.36 -10.52 9.43
C VAL A 274 2.17 -9.33 8.92
N GLY A 275 2.33 -8.27 9.71
CA GLY A 275 3.01 -7.05 9.27
C GLY A 275 4.17 -6.68 10.17
N LYS A 276 5.36 -6.43 9.60
CA LYS A 276 6.52 -5.93 10.37
C LYS A 276 6.18 -4.57 10.98
N GLY A 277 6.27 -4.45 12.32
CA GLY A 277 5.91 -3.25 13.07
C GLY A 277 7.08 -2.57 13.78
N VAL A 278 8.26 -2.47 13.16
CA VAL A 278 9.40 -1.76 13.76
C VAL A 278 9.21 -0.26 13.57
N THR A 279 8.78 0.45 14.61
CA THR A 279 8.37 1.87 14.48
C THR A 279 9.52 2.83 14.28
N PHE A 280 10.71 2.43 14.72
CA PHE A 280 11.96 3.06 14.34
C PHE A 280 13.07 2.01 14.46
N ASP A 281 13.91 1.93 13.43
CA ASP A 281 15.02 0.99 13.38
C ASP A 281 16.37 1.70 13.32
N THR A 282 17.07 1.69 14.44
CA THR A 282 18.46 2.18 14.50
C THR A 282 19.47 1.12 14.08
N GLY A 283 19.05 -0.14 13.98
CA GLY A 283 19.90 -1.32 13.93
C GLY A 283 20.34 -1.86 15.30
N GLY A 284 19.96 -1.21 16.40
CA GLY A 284 20.37 -1.62 17.74
C GLY A 284 21.88 -1.43 17.96
N LEU A 285 22.55 -2.43 18.53
CA LEU A 285 24.01 -2.36 18.74
C LEU A 285 24.81 -2.47 17.42
N ASN A 286 24.24 -3.10 16.39
CA ASN A 286 24.70 -3.00 15.00
C ASN A 286 24.15 -1.72 14.35
N LEU A 287 24.54 -0.57 14.90
CA LEU A 287 24.01 0.73 14.51
C LEU A 287 24.15 1.01 13.01
N LYS A 288 23.07 1.49 12.37
CA LYS A 288 23.06 1.92 10.98
C LYS A 288 23.95 3.15 10.75
N PRO A 289 24.59 3.28 9.58
CA PRO A 289 25.22 4.52 9.15
C PRO A 289 24.22 5.68 9.03
N THR A 290 24.70 6.93 9.06
CA THR A 290 23.90 8.15 8.99
C THR A 290 22.91 8.17 7.82
N ASP A 291 23.34 7.77 6.63
CA ASP A 291 22.46 7.77 5.44
C ASP A 291 21.41 6.64 5.51
N GLY A 292 21.70 5.57 6.25
CA GLY A 292 20.82 4.41 6.41
C GLY A 292 19.73 4.59 7.48
N ILE A 293 19.88 5.55 8.40
CA ILE A 293 18.99 5.69 9.57
C ILE A 293 17.83 6.69 9.35
N TYR A 294 17.98 7.68 8.47
CA TYR A 294 17.04 8.81 8.34
C TYR A 294 15.59 8.39 8.04
N GLU A 295 15.40 7.38 7.17
CA GLU A 295 14.07 6.93 6.73
C GLU A 295 13.51 5.74 7.55
N MET A 296 14.17 5.34 8.64
CA MET A 296 13.82 4.11 9.37
C MET A 296 12.55 4.21 10.23
N HIS A 297 11.86 5.35 10.21
CA HIS A 297 10.46 5.43 10.66
C HIS A 297 9.50 4.69 9.71
N LEU A 298 9.91 4.43 8.47
CA LEU A 298 9.14 3.63 7.50
C LEU A 298 9.20 2.13 7.76
N ASP A 299 9.99 1.67 8.73
CA ASP A 299 10.26 0.24 8.95
C ASP A 299 9.08 -0.53 9.60
N MET A 300 7.98 0.19 9.85
CA MET A 300 6.67 -0.32 10.26
C MET A 300 5.66 -0.35 9.11
N SER A 301 6.07 -0.07 7.87
CA SER A 301 5.15 0.03 6.72
C SER A 301 4.41 -1.28 6.44
N GLY A 302 5.01 -2.43 6.72
CA GLY A 302 4.33 -3.73 6.63
C GLY A 302 3.18 -3.85 7.65
N GLY A 303 3.43 -3.45 8.89
CA GLY A 303 2.43 -3.37 9.96
C GLY A 303 1.30 -2.38 9.64
N ALA A 304 1.66 -1.20 9.13
CA ALA A 304 0.68 -0.21 8.66
C ALA A 304 -0.18 -0.78 7.53
N ALA A 305 0.42 -1.47 6.56
CA ALA A 305 -0.30 -2.07 5.45
C ALA A 305 -1.29 -3.14 5.92
N VAL A 306 -0.90 -4.01 6.86
CA VAL A 306 -1.80 -5.02 7.45
C VAL A 306 -2.96 -4.37 8.20
N ILE A 307 -2.70 -3.39 9.08
CA ILE A 307 -3.77 -2.69 9.83
C ILE A 307 -4.81 -2.13 8.87
N ASN A 308 -4.37 -1.37 7.87
CA ASN A 308 -5.25 -0.69 6.94
C ASN A 308 -5.92 -1.66 5.94
N ALA A 309 -5.27 -2.76 5.56
CA ALA A 309 -5.90 -3.80 4.73
C ALA A 309 -7.06 -4.49 5.46
N ILE A 310 -6.89 -4.84 6.74
CA ILE A 310 -7.96 -5.44 7.54
C ILE A 310 -9.13 -4.47 7.71
N SER A 311 -8.84 -3.19 7.99
CA SER A 311 -9.84 -2.13 8.05
C SER A 311 -10.60 -1.97 6.73
N ALA A 312 -9.91 -1.96 5.60
CA ALA A 312 -10.53 -1.93 4.27
C ALA A 312 -11.42 -3.17 4.05
N ILE A 313 -10.93 -4.38 4.31
CA ILE A 313 -11.67 -5.63 4.14
C ILE A 313 -12.97 -5.63 4.97
N ALA A 314 -12.90 -5.17 6.21
CA ALA A 314 -14.05 -5.08 7.11
C ALA A 314 -15.06 -4.01 6.67
N ARG A 315 -14.60 -2.83 6.22
CA ARG A 315 -15.44 -1.76 5.65
C ARG A 315 -16.15 -2.20 4.37
N LEU A 316 -15.45 -2.94 3.51
CA LEU A 316 -15.98 -3.55 2.30
C LEU A 316 -16.96 -4.70 2.58
N LYS A 317 -16.99 -5.20 3.83
CA LYS A 317 -17.81 -6.33 4.26
C LYS A 317 -17.58 -7.57 3.39
N LEU A 318 -16.31 -7.87 3.07
CA LEU A 318 -16.01 -9.03 2.25
C LEU A 318 -16.41 -10.32 3.00
N PRO A 319 -17.02 -11.31 2.33
CA PRO A 319 -17.51 -12.52 2.99
C PRO A 319 -16.37 -13.51 3.27
N ILE A 320 -15.40 -13.12 4.10
CA ILE A 320 -14.19 -13.88 4.41
C ILE A 320 -13.73 -13.65 5.85
N ASN A 321 -13.06 -14.64 6.44
CA ASN A 321 -12.43 -14.55 7.74
C ASN A 321 -10.96 -14.12 7.56
N VAL A 322 -10.55 -13.03 8.20
CA VAL A 322 -9.18 -12.50 8.10
C VAL A 322 -8.70 -12.03 9.46
N ILE A 323 -7.46 -12.41 9.80
CA ILE A 323 -6.76 -12.00 11.02
C ILE A 323 -5.55 -11.16 10.63
N GLY A 324 -5.34 -10.03 11.28
CA GLY A 324 -4.12 -9.23 11.19
C GLY A 324 -3.29 -9.37 12.46
N LEU A 325 -1.98 -9.61 12.33
CA LEU A 325 -1.02 -9.70 13.43
C LEU A 325 0.13 -8.72 13.18
N VAL A 326 0.38 -7.81 14.11
CA VAL A 326 1.48 -6.84 13.99
C VAL A 326 2.28 -6.83 15.30
N PRO A 327 3.48 -7.43 15.35
CA PRO A 327 4.42 -7.21 16.45
C PRO A 327 5.01 -5.81 16.31
N ALA A 328 4.62 -4.90 17.20
CA ALA A 328 5.08 -3.52 17.22
C ALA A 328 6.21 -3.33 18.25
N VAL A 329 7.38 -2.90 17.79
CA VAL A 329 8.58 -2.68 18.61
C VAL A 329 9.32 -1.44 18.14
N GLU A 330 10.28 -0.96 18.94
CA GLU A 330 11.27 0.02 18.52
C GLU A 330 12.67 -0.56 18.79
N ASN A 331 13.55 -0.56 17.77
CA ASN A 331 14.89 -1.14 17.87
C ASN A 331 15.92 -0.02 18.13
N MET A 332 16.45 0.03 19.36
CA MET A 332 17.28 1.13 19.86
C MET A 332 18.56 0.60 20.52
N PRO A 333 19.73 1.25 20.36
CA PRO A 333 20.90 0.97 21.18
C PRO A 333 20.72 1.54 22.59
N SER A 334 21.02 0.73 23.60
CA SER A 334 21.11 1.12 25.00
C SER A 334 21.85 0.07 25.80
N GLY A 335 22.21 0.37 27.05
CA GLY A 335 22.82 -0.62 27.95
C GLY A 335 21.93 -1.80 28.31
N SER A 336 20.65 -1.80 27.91
CA SER A 336 19.70 -2.92 28.09
C SER A 336 19.38 -3.65 26.79
N SER A 337 20.01 -3.27 25.67
CA SER A 337 19.79 -3.91 24.38
C SER A 337 20.19 -5.38 24.39
N TYR A 338 19.55 -6.16 23.52
CA TYR A 338 20.05 -7.48 23.15
C TYR A 338 21.34 -7.33 22.31
N HIS A 339 22.19 -8.35 22.35
CA HIS A 339 23.54 -8.32 21.79
C HIS A 339 23.70 -9.30 20.62
N PRO A 340 24.61 -9.02 19.67
CA PRO A 340 25.20 -10.07 18.87
C PRO A 340 25.78 -11.18 19.77
N GLY A 341 25.39 -12.42 19.54
CA GLY A 341 25.69 -13.60 20.34
C GLY A 341 24.55 -14.04 21.27
N ASP A 342 23.53 -13.21 21.50
CA ASP A 342 22.37 -13.62 22.31
C ASP A 342 21.58 -14.74 21.62
N VAL A 343 21.02 -15.65 22.41
CA VAL A 343 20.12 -16.71 21.93
C VAL A 343 18.71 -16.46 22.45
N LEU A 344 17.79 -16.15 21.54
CA LEU A 344 16.40 -15.81 21.85
C LEU A 344 15.48 -17.02 21.62
N ARG A 345 14.70 -17.42 22.62
CA ARG A 345 13.69 -18.48 22.45
C ARG A 345 12.35 -17.87 22.02
N THR A 346 11.82 -18.34 20.89
CA THR A 346 10.56 -17.87 20.30
C THR A 346 9.34 -18.60 20.86
N ILE A 347 8.15 -18.12 20.52
CA ILE A 347 6.86 -18.77 20.87
C ILE A 347 6.72 -20.19 20.32
N THR A 348 7.44 -20.54 19.25
CA THR A 348 7.45 -21.91 18.69
C THR A 348 8.35 -22.85 19.47
N GLY A 349 9.14 -22.33 20.42
CA GLY A 349 10.15 -23.07 21.17
C GLY A 349 11.52 -23.06 20.49
N LYS A 350 11.60 -22.77 19.18
CA LYS A 350 12.87 -22.61 18.44
C LYS A 350 13.68 -21.44 18.97
N THR A 351 14.99 -21.59 18.94
CA THR A 351 15.99 -20.63 19.39
C THR A 351 16.65 -19.91 18.21
N ILE A 352 16.78 -18.59 18.32
CA ILE A 352 17.44 -17.73 17.33
C ILE A 352 18.76 -17.25 17.92
N GLU A 353 19.88 -17.57 17.27
CA GLU A 353 21.17 -16.93 17.53
C GLU A 353 21.21 -15.58 16.80
N VAL A 354 21.39 -14.51 17.56
CA VAL A 354 21.44 -13.15 17.04
C VAL A 354 22.85 -12.86 16.57
N LEU A 355 23.10 -12.83 15.27
CA LEU A 355 24.40 -12.41 14.72
C LEU A 355 24.43 -10.92 14.38
N ASN A 356 23.27 -10.33 14.10
CA ASN A 356 23.16 -8.91 13.77
C ASN A 356 21.83 -8.33 14.28
N THR A 357 21.88 -7.32 15.14
CA THR A 357 20.69 -6.65 15.72
C THR A 357 19.96 -5.72 14.73
N ASP A 358 20.51 -5.52 13.53
CA ASP A 358 19.88 -4.84 12.38
C ASP A 358 19.09 -5.81 11.47
N ALA A 359 19.03 -7.09 11.86
CA ALA A 359 18.15 -8.09 11.28
C ALA A 359 17.04 -8.44 12.28
N GLU A 360 16.44 -7.42 12.87
CA GLU A 360 15.41 -7.46 13.92
C GLU A 360 14.02 -7.81 13.39
N GLY A 361 13.67 -7.33 12.19
CA GLY A 361 12.34 -7.48 11.62
C GLY A 361 11.93 -8.94 11.47
N ARG A 362 12.86 -9.80 11.02
CA ARG A 362 12.60 -11.23 10.91
C ARG A 362 12.45 -11.91 12.28
N ILE A 363 13.15 -11.42 13.31
CA ILE A 363 13.06 -11.95 14.68
C ILE A 363 11.65 -11.71 15.24
N ILE A 364 11.11 -10.49 15.11
CA ILE A 364 9.77 -10.20 15.64
C ILE A 364 8.68 -10.90 14.83
N LEU A 365 8.89 -11.08 13.52
CA LEU A 365 7.97 -11.81 12.65
C LEU A 365 7.96 -13.31 12.97
N ALA A 366 9.07 -13.91 13.40
CA ALA A 366 9.12 -15.31 13.82
C ALA A 366 8.08 -15.62 14.92
N ASP A 367 7.97 -14.75 15.92
CA ASP A 367 6.95 -14.89 16.97
C ASP A 367 5.53 -14.67 16.44
N ALA A 368 5.33 -13.72 15.53
CA ALA A 368 4.01 -13.48 14.94
C ALA A 368 3.54 -14.63 14.03
N LEU A 369 4.45 -15.21 13.24
CA LEU A 369 4.21 -16.38 12.40
C LEU A 369 3.91 -17.60 13.28
N GLY A 370 4.65 -17.81 14.36
CA GLY A 370 4.34 -18.86 15.34
C GLY A 370 2.98 -18.65 16.03
N TYR A 371 2.63 -17.40 16.35
CA TYR A 371 1.32 -17.08 16.91
C TYR A 371 0.17 -17.36 15.93
N ALA A 372 0.39 -17.15 14.62
CA ALA A 372 -0.60 -17.38 13.57
C ALA A 372 -1.15 -18.81 13.56
N HIS A 373 -0.35 -19.81 13.98
CA HIS A 373 -0.75 -21.22 14.02
C HIS A 373 -1.99 -21.48 14.87
N ARG A 374 -2.24 -20.64 15.89
CA ARG A 374 -3.43 -20.72 16.76
C ARG A 374 -4.75 -20.58 15.99
N TYR A 375 -4.72 -19.94 14.82
CA TYR A 375 -5.89 -19.73 13.96
C TYR A 375 -6.09 -20.82 12.91
N LYS A 376 -5.17 -21.80 12.79
CA LYS A 376 -5.19 -22.84 11.75
C LYS A 376 -5.43 -22.24 10.35
N PRO A 377 -4.57 -21.30 9.91
CA PRO A 377 -4.82 -20.50 8.70
C PRO A 377 -4.95 -21.36 7.45
N GLN A 378 -5.78 -20.91 6.51
CA GLN A 378 -5.76 -21.46 5.15
C GLN A 378 -4.56 -20.94 4.33
N LEU A 379 -4.04 -19.76 4.69
CA LEU A 379 -2.90 -19.09 4.08
C LEU A 379 -2.37 -18.04 5.06
N ILE A 380 -1.05 -17.99 5.23
CA ILE A 380 -0.34 -16.91 5.93
C ILE A 380 0.30 -15.99 4.89
N VAL A 381 0.13 -14.67 5.04
CA VAL A 381 0.83 -13.68 4.22
C VAL A 381 1.52 -12.70 5.14
N ASP A 382 2.85 -12.62 5.09
CA ASP A 382 3.58 -11.58 5.79
C ASP A 382 4.11 -10.49 4.86
N VAL A 383 4.10 -9.26 5.36
CA VAL A 383 4.48 -8.03 4.63
C VAL A 383 5.50 -7.27 5.47
N ALA A 384 6.68 -7.05 4.92
CA ALA A 384 7.78 -6.46 5.67
C ALA A 384 8.71 -5.62 4.81
N THR A 385 9.20 -4.51 5.35
CA THR A 385 10.40 -3.82 4.89
C THR A 385 11.61 -4.59 5.41
N LEU A 386 11.95 -5.71 4.77
CA LEU A 386 12.81 -6.71 5.42
C LEU A 386 14.28 -6.55 5.05
N THR A 387 14.59 -6.33 3.77
CA THR A 387 15.99 -6.36 3.32
C THR A 387 16.33 -5.26 2.32
N GLY A 388 17.45 -4.56 2.55
CA GLY A 388 18.06 -3.74 1.51
C GLY A 388 18.51 -4.56 0.29
N ALA A 389 18.77 -5.87 0.46
CA ALA A 389 19.12 -6.77 -0.62
C ALA A 389 17.99 -6.93 -1.66
N ALA A 390 16.72 -6.89 -1.25
CA ALA A 390 15.60 -6.89 -2.20
C ALA A 390 15.59 -5.64 -3.07
N MET A 391 15.95 -4.48 -2.51
CA MET A 391 16.08 -3.22 -3.28
C MET A 391 17.20 -3.31 -4.31
N VAL A 392 18.33 -3.90 -3.94
CA VAL A 392 19.45 -4.12 -4.87
C VAL A 392 19.05 -5.06 -6.02
N ALA A 393 18.26 -6.11 -5.72
CA ALA A 393 17.85 -7.10 -6.71
C ALA A 393 16.77 -6.60 -7.68
N LEU A 394 15.75 -5.89 -7.18
CA LEU A 394 14.54 -5.56 -7.95
C LEU A 394 14.35 -4.06 -8.21
N GLY A 395 15.26 -3.22 -7.70
CA GLY A 395 15.12 -1.76 -7.75
C GLY A 395 13.95 -1.28 -6.88
N GLN A 396 13.26 -0.22 -7.30
CA GLN A 396 12.18 0.41 -6.53
C GLN A 396 10.78 0.31 -7.15
N ARG A 397 10.61 -0.58 -8.14
CA ARG A 397 9.33 -0.68 -8.88
C ARG A 397 8.49 -1.87 -8.49
N VAL A 398 9.09 -2.89 -7.88
CA VAL A 398 8.46 -4.20 -7.66
C VAL A 398 8.95 -4.76 -6.32
N SER A 399 8.04 -5.32 -5.54
CA SER A 399 8.37 -5.98 -4.26
C SER A 399 8.84 -7.42 -4.50
N ALA A 400 9.68 -7.96 -3.62
CA ALA A 400 10.07 -9.36 -3.74
C ALA A 400 8.97 -10.28 -3.21
N LEU A 401 8.67 -11.33 -3.95
CA LEU A 401 7.74 -12.39 -3.59
C LEU A 401 8.51 -13.67 -3.25
N PHE A 402 8.17 -14.27 -2.13
CA PHE A 402 8.60 -15.62 -1.77
C PHE A 402 7.38 -16.44 -1.37
N THR A 403 7.35 -17.71 -1.73
CA THR A 403 6.28 -18.63 -1.34
C THR A 403 6.77 -20.07 -1.32
N ASN A 404 6.13 -20.90 -0.51
CA ASN A 404 6.37 -22.35 -0.45
C ASN A 404 5.45 -23.16 -1.38
N ASP A 405 4.63 -22.52 -2.20
CA ASP A 405 3.69 -23.16 -3.13
C ASP A 405 3.70 -22.47 -4.50
N GLY A 406 4.07 -23.20 -5.55
CA GLY A 406 4.13 -22.67 -6.92
C GLY A 406 2.79 -22.16 -7.46
N LYS A 407 1.65 -22.73 -7.03
CA LYS A 407 0.32 -22.22 -7.40
C LYS A 407 0.02 -20.90 -6.70
N LEU A 408 0.51 -20.72 -5.47
CA LEU A 408 0.38 -19.44 -4.77
C LEU A 408 1.22 -18.36 -5.44
N GLU A 409 2.36 -18.69 -6.03
CA GLU A 409 3.18 -17.74 -6.78
C GLU A 409 2.39 -17.11 -7.93
N GLU A 410 1.76 -17.93 -8.76
CA GLU A 410 0.94 -17.46 -9.90
C GLU A 410 -0.24 -16.60 -9.43
N ILE A 411 -0.93 -17.03 -8.37
CA ILE A 411 -2.03 -16.27 -7.77
C ILE A 411 -1.54 -14.92 -7.27
N ALA A 412 -0.42 -14.89 -6.54
CA ALA A 412 0.14 -13.68 -5.98
C ALA A 412 0.55 -12.69 -7.08
N ARG A 413 1.25 -13.14 -8.12
CA ARG A 413 1.63 -12.29 -9.26
C ARG A 413 0.41 -11.69 -9.95
N ALA A 414 -0.64 -12.48 -10.18
CA ALA A 414 -1.88 -12.00 -10.78
C ALA A 414 -2.61 -10.99 -9.86
N VAL A 415 -2.57 -11.18 -8.54
CA VAL A 415 -3.10 -10.22 -7.56
C VAL A 415 -2.30 -8.91 -7.61
N GLY A 416 -0.96 -8.97 -7.63
CA GLY A 416 -0.08 -7.80 -7.69
C GLY A 416 -0.30 -6.95 -8.95
N GLU A 417 -0.39 -7.59 -10.12
CA GLU A 417 -0.70 -6.88 -11.38
C GLU A 417 -2.09 -6.20 -11.31
N LYS A 418 -3.07 -6.88 -10.72
CA LYS A 418 -4.45 -6.38 -10.67
C LYS A 418 -4.62 -5.24 -9.66
N SER A 419 -3.97 -5.32 -8.50
CA SER A 419 -3.99 -4.28 -7.47
C SER A 419 -3.12 -3.08 -7.84
N GLY A 420 -2.09 -3.28 -8.67
CA GLY A 420 -1.04 -2.31 -8.95
C GLY A 420 -0.02 -2.16 -7.81
N ASP A 421 0.06 -3.18 -6.95
CA ASP A 421 1.16 -3.39 -6.01
C ASP A 421 2.00 -4.54 -6.58
N GLU A 422 2.87 -4.22 -7.56
CA GLU A 422 3.59 -5.22 -8.32
C GLU A 422 4.58 -6.03 -7.46
N ILE A 423 4.67 -7.32 -7.75
CA ILE A 423 5.57 -8.26 -7.07
C ILE A 423 6.27 -9.18 -8.07
N TRP A 424 7.48 -9.64 -7.72
CA TRP A 424 8.25 -10.57 -8.56
C TRP A 424 8.90 -11.68 -7.72
N PRO A 425 8.81 -12.95 -8.15
CA PRO A 425 9.31 -14.08 -7.37
C PRO A 425 10.84 -14.13 -7.32
N LEU A 426 11.35 -14.51 -6.15
CA LEU A 426 12.74 -14.93 -5.91
C LEU A 426 12.74 -16.38 -5.36
N PRO A 427 13.83 -17.15 -5.56
CA PRO A 427 13.86 -18.55 -5.16
C PRO A 427 13.79 -18.74 -3.64
N LEU A 428 13.25 -19.88 -3.22
CA LEU A 428 13.08 -20.29 -1.82
C LEU A 428 13.41 -21.79 -1.64
N TRP A 429 14.55 -22.21 -2.17
CA TRP A 429 15.02 -23.60 -2.10
C TRP A 429 15.57 -23.95 -0.71
N ASP A 430 15.51 -25.23 -0.34
CA ASP A 430 15.83 -25.68 1.02
C ASP A 430 17.33 -25.61 1.33
N GLU A 431 18.19 -25.68 0.31
CA GLU A 431 19.65 -25.60 0.44
C GLU A 431 20.14 -24.28 1.05
N TYR A 432 19.36 -23.20 0.90
CA TYR A 432 19.67 -21.92 1.55
C TYR A 432 19.52 -21.96 3.07
N ALA A 433 18.90 -23.00 3.64
CA ALA A 433 18.77 -23.13 5.10
C ALA A 433 20.11 -23.37 5.78
N ASP A 434 21.06 -24.02 5.10
CA ASP A 434 22.41 -24.27 5.60
C ASP A 434 23.17 -22.96 5.88
N ASP A 435 22.89 -21.92 5.09
CA ASP A 435 23.53 -20.59 5.22
C ASP A 435 23.09 -19.80 6.46
N ILE A 436 21.96 -20.20 7.08
CA ILE A 436 21.41 -19.59 8.29
C ILE A 436 21.39 -20.54 9.48
N GLN A 437 22.09 -21.67 9.41
CA GLN A 437 22.22 -22.57 10.55
C GLN A 437 22.98 -21.88 11.69
N GLY A 438 22.39 -21.91 12.89
CA GLY A 438 23.04 -21.39 14.09
C GLY A 438 24.17 -22.29 14.58
N THR A 439 25.16 -21.70 15.25
CA THR A 439 26.19 -22.43 16.00
C THR A 439 25.70 -22.76 17.40
N PHE A 440 24.98 -21.83 18.04
CA PHE A 440 24.48 -21.96 19.42
C PHE A 440 22.95 -21.94 19.53
N GLY A 441 22.26 -21.49 18.47
CA GLY A 441 20.81 -21.59 18.34
C GLY A 441 20.41 -22.52 17.19
N ASP A 442 19.11 -22.83 17.10
CA ASP A 442 18.57 -23.65 16.01
C ASP A 442 18.73 -22.95 14.65
N VAL A 443 18.68 -21.61 14.64
CA VAL A 443 18.80 -20.76 13.44
C VAL A 443 19.51 -19.45 13.80
N ALA A 444 20.35 -18.94 12.91
CA ALA A 444 20.95 -17.61 13.01
C ALA A 444 20.11 -16.56 12.27
N ASN A 445 19.93 -15.37 12.86
CA ASN A 445 19.11 -14.32 12.23
C ASN A 445 19.80 -13.60 11.06
N ALA A 446 21.11 -13.74 10.92
CA ALA A 446 21.87 -13.24 9.79
C ALA A 446 22.77 -14.35 9.24
N ALA A 447 23.02 -14.30 7.94
CA ALA A 447 23.95 -15.23 7.30
C ALA A 447 25.39 -14.73 7.44
N LYS A 448 26.35 -15.65 7.33
CA LYS A 448 27.79 -15.33 7.31
C LYS A 448 28.22 -14.64 6.00
N THR A 449 27.36 -14.67 4.98
CA THR A 449 27.57 -14.05 3.67
C THR A 449 26.63 -12.86 3.46
N ARG A 450 27.10 -11.84 2.74
CA ARG A 450 26.28 -10.70 2.32
C ARG A 450 25.44 -11.00 1.06
N TYR A 451 25.79 -12.04 0.32
CA TYR A 451 25.13 -12.38 -0.95
C TYR A 451 23.83 -13.15 -0.68
N GLY A 452 22.79 -12.89 -1.47
CA GLY A 452 21.50 -13.56 -1.31
C GLY A 452 20.67 -13.09 -0.10
N GLY A 453 21.00 -11.94 0.52
CA GLY A 453 20.36 -11.50 1.77
C GLY A 453 18.82 -11.46 1.78
N ALA A 454 18.18 -11.17 0.65
CA ALA A 454 16.72 -11.22 0.50
C ALA A 454 16.19 -12.65 0.65
N ILE A 455 16.82 -13.61 -0.05
CA ILE A 455 16.48 -15.03 0.02
C ILE A 455 16.72 -15.56 1.43
N LEU A 456 17.87 -15.25 2.03
CA LEU A 456 18.23 -15.73 3.38
C LEU A 456 17.29 -15.14 4.46
N GLY A 457 16.79 -13.92 4.26
CA GLY A 457 15.72 -13.35 5.09
C GLY A 457 14.41 -14.13 5.00
N ALA A 458 13.98 -14.49 3.78
CA ALA A 458 12.78 -15.29 3.58
C ALA A 458 12.94 -16.73 4.10
N ILE A 459 14.10 -17.35 3.89
CA ILE A 459 14.42 -18.70 4.39
C ILE A 459 14.42 -18.74 5.92
N PHE A 460 14.86 -17.67 6.58
CA PHE A 460 14.72 -17.53 8.03
C PHE A 460 13.25 -17.54 8.44
N LEU A 461 12.39 -16.73 7.79
CA LEU A 461 10.96 -16.67 8.12
C LEU A 461 10.28 -18.02 7.90
N LYS A 462 10.62 -18.73 6.81
CA LYS A 462 10.11 -20.09 6.48
C LYS A 462 10.24 -21.07 7.66
N GLN A 463 11.27 -20.92 8.51
CA GLN A 463 11.50 -21.79 9.68
C GLN A 463 10.41 -21.71 10.76
N PHE A 464 9.59 -20.66 10.76
CA PHE A 464 8.56 -20.38 11.77
C PHE A 464 7.14 -20.50 11.25
N VAL A 465 6.97 -20.69 9.94
CA VAL A 465 5.66 -20.78 9.27
C VAL A 465 5.00 -22.14 9.50
N GLY A 466 5.76 -23.21 9.72
CA GLY A 466 5.23 -24.59 9.77
C GLY A 466 4.78 -25.07 8.38
N ASP A 467 3.83 -26.00 8.34
CA ASP A 467 3.34 -26.61 7.09
C ASP A 467 2.24 -25.79 6.37
N TYR A 468 2.01 -24.54 6.80
CA TYR A 468 0.96 -23.71 6.23
C TYR A 468 1.37 -23.14 4.86
N PRO A 469 0.43 -23.02 3.91
CA PRO A 469 0.67 -22.26 2.69
C PRO A 469 1.03 -20.81 3.05
N TRP A 470 2.06 -20.26 2.40
CA TRP A 470 2.67 -19.02 2.84
C TRP A 470 3.18 -18.15 1.70
N ILE A 471 2.99 -16.83 1.87
CA ILE A 471 3.56 -15.79 1.02
C ILE A 471 4.31 -14.80 1.92
N HIS A 472 5.55 -14.49 1.56
CA HIS A 472 6.28 -13.35 2.11
C HIS A 472 6.46 -12.29 1.03
N LEU A 473 6.13 -11.05 1.39
CA LEU A 473 6.35 -9.86 0.58
C LEU A 473 7.42 -8.98 1.24
N ASP A 474 8.61 -8.94 0.65
CA ASP A 474 9.60 -7.92 0.99
C ASP A 474 9.29 -6.64 0.21
N ILE A 475 8.68 -5.69 0.90
CA ILE A 475 8.22 -4.41 0.36
C ILE A 475 9.25 -3.28 0.53
N ALA A 476 10.45 -3.55 1.06
CA ALA A 476 11.52 -2.55 1.14
C ALA A 476 11.78 -1.84 -0.22
N PRO A 477 11.80 -2.54 -1.38
CA PRO A 477 11.82 -1.91 -2.71
C PRO A 477 10.81 -0.79 -2.94
N THR A 478 9.58 -0.97 -2.47
CA THR A 478 8.42 -0.16 -2.89
C THR A 478 7.79 0.62 -1.75
N MET A 479 8.41 0.62 -0.56
CA MET A 479 7.87 1.31 0.62
C MET A 479 7.74 2.82 0.43
N THR A 480 8.61 3.43 -0.39
CA THR A 480 8.56 4.84 -0.77
C THR A 480 8.11 5.02 -2.22
N THR A 481 7.52 6.19 -2.47
CA THR A 481 7.16 6.63 -3.82
C THR A 481 8.37 7.09 -4.60
N ILE A 482 8.37 6.83 -5.91
CA ILE A 482 9.42 7.28 -6.84
C ILE A 482 8.86 8.18 -7.94
N GLU A 483 9.74 8.89 -8.63
CA GLU A 483 9.37 9.72 -9.78
C GLU A 483 8.64 8.88 -10.86
N GLY A 484 7.64 9.51 -11.48
CA GLY A 484 6.79 8.89 -12.49
C GLY A 484 5.61 8.06 -11.94
N GLN A 485 5.55 7.80 -10.63
CA GLN A 485 4.35 7.21 -10.01
C GLN A 485 3.22 8.22 -9.78
N ASN A 486 3.52 9.53 -9.88
CA ASN A 486 2.56 10.62 -9.72
C ASN A 486 1.87 10.60 -8.34
N LEU A 487 2.65 10.36 -7.28
CA LEU A 487 2.20 10.35 -5.89
C LEU A 487 3.06 11.32 -5.08
N ALA A 488 2.50 11.82 -3.97
CA ALA A 488 3.29 12.59 -2.99
C ALA A 488 4.45 11.77 -2.43
N LYS A 489 5.61 12.42 -2.27
CA LYS A 489 6.85 11.85 -1.69
C LYS A 489 6.59 11.23 -0.31
N GLY A 490 7.41 10.26 0.06
CA GLY A 490 7.29 9.46 1.28
C GLY A 490 6.65 8.11 1.01
N ALA A 491 6.00 7.54 2.02
CA ALA A 491 5.37 6.22 1.99
C ALA A 491 4.41 6.06 0.80
N SER A 492 4.48 4.89 0.14
CA SER A 492 3.63 4.53 -0.99
C SER A 492 2.28 3.93 -0.58
N GLY A 493 2.20 3.31 0.60
CA GLY A 493 1.06 2.54 1.06
C GLY A 493 0.95 1.15 0.41
N VAL A 494 2.05 0.65 -0.17
CA VAL A 494 2.13 -0.68 -0.80
C VAL A 494 1.73 -1.79 0.17
N GLY A 495 1.07 -2.82 -0.36
CA GLY A 495 0.60 -3.99 0.40
C GLY A 495 -0.88 -3.92 0.75
N VAL A 496 -1.43 -2.72 0.98
CA VAL A 496 -2.87 -2.56 1.29
C VAL A 496 -3.74 -3.08 0.14
N ARG A 497 -3.48 -2.62 -1.10
CA ARG A 497 -4.29 -3.02 -2.26
C ARG A 497 -4.08 -4.49 -2.60
N PHE A 498 -2.85 -4.99 -2.47
CA PHE A 498 -2.53 -6.41 -2.63
C PHE A 498 -3.36 -7.29 -1.68
N LEU A 499 -3.32 -7.04 -0.38
CA LEU A 499 -3.99 -7.85 0.63
C LEU A 499 -5.52 -7.80 0.48
N VAL A 500 -6.08 -6.63 0.14
CA VAL A 500 -7.52 -6.49 -0.16
C VAL A 500 -7.92 -7.30 -1.40
N GLU A 501 -7.14 -7.23 -2.49
CA GLU A 501 -7.46 -7.97 -3.71
C GLU A 501 -7.26 -9.48 -3.52
N LEU A 502 -6.28 -9.90 -2.72
CA LEU A 502 -6.13 -11.30 -2.30
C LEU A 502 -7.36 -11.78 -1.51
N ALA A 503 -7.82 -11.01 -0.54
CA ALA A 503 -9.05 -11.33 0.20
C ALA A 503 -10.28 -11.41 -0.71
N ARG A 504 -10.39 -10.54 -1.73
CA ARG A 504 -11.45 -10.61 -2.76
C ARG A 504 -11.34 -11.88 -3.63
N LYS A 505 -10.13 -12.36 -3.90
CA LYS A 505 -9.90 -13.59 -4.66
C LYS A 505 -10.36 -14.81 -3.86
N TYR A 506 -10.08 -14.85 -2.56
CA TYR A 506 -10.46 -15.94 -1.67
C TYR A 506 -11.92 -15.90 -1.22
N SER A 507 -12.56 -14.73 -1.16
CA SER A 507 -13.99 -14.63 -0.81
C SER A 507 -14.95 -15.12 -1.89
N ARG A 508 -14.44 -15.44 -3.08
CA ARG A 508 -15.20 -16.00 -4.22
C ARG A 508 -15.12 -17.53 -4.29
N ARG A 509 -14.32 -18.16 -3.43
CA ARG A 509 -14.15 -19.61 -3.30
C ARG A 509 -14.91 -20.10 -2.07
#